data_AF-A0A7S1T4B6-F1
#
_entry.id   AF-A0A7S1T4B6-F1
#
_cell.length_a   1.000
_cell.length_b   1.000
_cell.length_c   1.000
_cell.angle_alpha   90.00
_cell.angle_beta   90.00
_cell.angle_gamma   90.00
#
_symmetry.space_group_name_H-M   'P 1'
#
loop_
_entity.id
_entity.type
_entity.pdbx_description
1 polymer ?
#
loop_
_entity_poly.entity_id
_entity_poly.type
_entity_poly.pdbx_seq_one_letter_code
_entity_poly.pdbx_strand_id
1 'polypeptide(L)'
;RKSGLSAGVVRAVGTLPIVWHLGQLHTPLALDKADKPDFRPLCLTKWFAATQACSPKAVINPPMAAAFVDEAQEWRRSGGSVKEALVLYDPDSPHMFDPTRLRLPSGVRLVALTGYSRRQVIGLYKRAMVIIDSFLTGCERALFEAALFDVVPIIGLHGPGRDVDSFPIPAGWAWRMWDYGHLNELLHRALTQHDAAVAAFRPFVKHTLSLEASFIQQASNYFGDDVLFVISALGAPGDGDGDAPLP
;
A
#
# COMPACT_ATOMS: atom_id res chain seq x y z
N ARG A 1 -23.05 49.16 3.97
CA ARG A 1 -22.12 49.44 5.08
C ARG A 1 -21.23 48.22 5.25
N LYS A 2 -19.90 48.44 5.22
CA LYS A 2 -18.85 47.46 5.55
C LYS A 2 -18.88 47.10 7.05
N SER A 3 -18.12 46.04 7.38
CA SER A 3 -17.52 45.61 8.66
C SER A 3 -18.23 44.44 9.35
N GLY A 4 -17.59 43.36 9.75
CA GLY A 4 -16.17 43.00 9.69
C GLY A 4 -15.99 41.60 10.29
N LEU A 5 -15.30 40.72 9.58
CA LEU A 5 -14.75 39.48 10.13
C LEU A 5 -13.44 39.85 10.81
N SER A 6 -13.38 39.68 12.13
CA SER A 6 -12.16 39.85 12.91
C SER A 6 -11.18 38.72 12.56
N ALA A 7 -10.04 39.08 12.00
CA ALA A 7 -8.88 38.20 11.89
C ALA A 7 -8.36 37.90 13.31
N GLY A 8 -8.56 36.66 13.76
CA GLY A 8 -7.86 36.13 14.93
C GLY A 8 -6.43 35.81 14.53
N VAL A 9 -5.48 36.63 14.99
CA VAL A 9 -4.05 36.32 14.91
C VAL A 9 -3.75 35.22 15.91
N VAL A 10 -3.58 33.99 15.44
CA VAL A 10 -2.95 32.93 16.25
C VAL A 10 -1.44 33.11 16.13
N ARG A 11 -0.81 33.60 17.19
CA ARG A 11 0.65 33.65 17.30
C ARG A 11 1.16 32.21 17.44
N ALA A 12 1.93 31.75 16.46
CA ALA A 12 2.73 30.55 16.58
C ALA A 12 3.78 30.78 17.68
N VAL A 13 3.63 30.09 18.82
CA VAL A 13 4.66 30.00 19.85
C VAL A 13 5.48 28.76 19.55
N GLY A 14 6.71 28.96 19.06
CA GLY A 14 7.71 27.90 18.92
C GLY A 14 7.68 27.18 17.56
N THR A 15 8.41 27.72 16.59
CA THR A 15 8.84 26.95 15.41
C THR A 15 9.95 25.98 15.84
N LEU A 16 9.57 24.81 16.35
CA LEU A 16 10.46 23.65 16.28
C LEU A 16 10.28 23.03 14.89
N PRO A 17 11.36 22.77 14.13
CA PRO A 17 11.24 21.97 12.92
C PRO A 17 10.75 20.58 13.33
N ILE A 18 9.51 20.23 12.95
CA ILE A 18 9.04 18.87 13.07
C ILE A 18 9.78 18.07 12.00
N VAL A 19 10.80 17.34 12.43
CA VAL A 19 11.48 16.34 11.60
C VAL A 19 10.63 15.09 11.61
N TRP A 20 9.88 14.87 10.53
CA TRP A 20 9.14 13.64 10.33
C TRP A 20 10.10 12.53 9.93
N HIS A 21 10.34 11.59 10.84
CA HIS A 21 10.82 10.28 10.45
C HIS A 21 9.63 9.48 9.90
N LEU A 22 9.37 9.61 8.60
CA LEU A 22 8.61 8.60 7.87
C LEU A 22 9.47 7.32 7.86
N GLY A 23 9.41 6.58 8.96
CA GLY A 23 10.02 5.26 9.04
C GLY A 23 9.45 4.41 7.91
N GLN A 24 10.33 3.77 7.15
CA GLN A 24 9.97 2.66 6.28
C GLN A 24 9.47 1.50 7.15
N LEU A 25 8.24 1.59 7.64
CA LEU A 25 7.57 0.48 8.31
C LEU A 25 6.10 0.49 7.90
N HIS A 26 5.65 -0.71 7.54
CA HIS A 26 4.32 -1.07 7.12
C HIS A 26 3.25 -0.54 8.09
N THR A 27 2.12 -0.05 7.55
CA THR A 27 0.90 0.41 8.25
C THR A 27 0.96 1.83 8.86
N PRO A 28 0.02 2.74 8.57
CA PRO A 28 -0.10 4.01 9.29
C PRO A 28 -0.68 3.72 10.68
N LEU A 29 0.18 3.55 11.67
CA LEU A 29 -0.19 3.48 13.08
C LEU A 29 0.35 4.73 13.78
N ALA A 30 -0.54 5.64 14.16
CA ALA A 30 -0.24 6.55 15.26
C ALA A 30 -0.10 5.69 16.53
N LEU A 31 1.03 5.83 17.23
CA LEU A 31 1.38 5.07 18.43
C LEU A 31 1.17 5.95 19.67
N ASP A 32 0.38 5.47 20.62
CA ASP A 32 0.42 5.98 22.00
C ASP A 32 1.44 5.13 22.77
N LYS A 33 2.45 5.80 23.36
CA LYS A 33 3.59 5.17 24.03
C LYS A 33 3.47 5.35 25.54
N ALA A 34 2.29 5.07 26.10
CA ALA A 34 2.04 5.09 27.53
C ALA A 34 1.77 3.66 28.07
N ASP A 35 2.84 2.97 28.46
CA ASP A 35 2.93 2.00 29.57
C ASP A 35 1.87 0.90 29.76
N LYS A 36 1.29 0.30 28.70
CA LYS A 36 0.52 -0.95 28.86
C LYS A 36 0.89 -2.04 27.84
N PRO A 37 0.96 -3.32 28.27
CA PRO A 37 1.29 -4.45 27.40
C PRO A 37 0.17 -4.84 26.40
N ASP A 38 -0.99 -4.19 26.47
CA ASP A 38 -2.11 -4.46 25.57
C ASP A 38 -2.18 -3.41 24.46
N PHE A 39 -1.63 -3.78 23.31
CA PHE A 39 -1.67 -3.02 22.05
C PHE A 39 -3.11 -2.62 21.68
N ARG A 40 -3.37 -1.31 21.55
CA ARG A 40 -4.59 -0.80 20.90
C ARG A 40 -4.21 0.27 19.88
N PRO A 41 -4.46 0.06 18.57
CA PRO A 41 -4.32 1.09 17.55
C PRO A 41 -5.14 2.33 17.91
N LEU A 42 -4.62 3.54 17.63
CA LEU A 42 -5.31 4.81 17.94
C LEU A 42 -6.72 4.90 17.32
N CYS A 43 -6.97 4.22 16.20
CA CYS A 43 -8.28 4.17 15.55
C CYS A 43 -9.26 3.12 16.12
N LEU A 44 -8.87 2.36 17.14
CA LEU A 44 -9.70 1.30 17.76
C LEU A 44 -10.28 1.68 19.13
N THR A 45 -10.09 2.92 19.60
CA THR A 45 -10.92 3.40 20.69
C THR A 45 -12.34 3.54 20.15
N LYS A 46 -13.25 2.65 20.58
CA LYS A 46 -14.70 2.65 20.26
C LYS A 46 -15.37 4.03 20.37
N TRP A 47 -14.74 4.94 21.12
CA TRP A 47 -15.20 6.29 21.35
C TRP A 47 -14.99 7.24 20.16
N PHE A 48 -13.86 7.15 19.44
CA PHE A 48 -13.59 8.00 18.26
C PHE A 48 -14.40 7.59 17.03
N ALA A 49 -14.58 6.27 16.81
CA ALA A 49 -15.41 5.75 15.72
C ALA A 49 -16.90 6.07 15.86
N ALA A 50 -17.37 6.39 17.06
CA ALA A 50 -18.78 6.67 17.34
C ALA A 50 -19.12 8.17 17.33
N THR A 51 -18.15 9.06 17.51
CA THR A 51 -18.38 10.50 17.71
C THR A 51 -17.91 11.38 16.55
N GLN A 52 -17.04 10.87 15.69
CA GLN A 52 -16.71 11.48 14.41
C GLN A 52 -16.97 10.44 13.33
N ALA A 53 -17.39 10.87 12.14
CA ALA A 53 -17.57 10.02 10.96
C ALA A 53 -16.22 9.47 10.45
N CYS A 54 -15.39 8.92 11.34
CA CYS A 54 -14.18 8.21 11.03
C CYS A 54 -14.58 7.01 10.20
N SER A 55 -14.25 7.05 8.91
CA SER A 55 -14.34 5.88 8.06
C SER A 55 -13.57 4.74 8.74
N PRO A 56 -14.17 3.55 8.92
CA PRO A 56 -13.45 2.38 9.43
C PRO A 56 -12.26 1.98 8.54
N LYS A 57 -12.10 2.63 7.36
CA LYS A 57 -10.96 2.53 6.44
C LYS A 57 -10.22 3.87 6.33
N ALA A 58 -9.66 4.38 7.43
CA ALA A 58 -8.71 5.50 7.39
C ALA A 58 -7.34 5.01 6.88
N VAL A 59 -7.27 4.56 5.62
CA VAL A 59 -6.02 4.09 5.00
C VAL A 59 -5.51 5.16 4.05
N ILE A 60 -4.36 5.75 4.39
CA ILE A 60 -3.61 6.62 3.49
C ILE A 60 -2.62 5.77 2.71
N ASN A 61 -2.91 5.54 1.43
CA ASN A 61 -2.01 4.80 0.54
C ASN A 61 -0.93 5.75 0.00
N PRO A 62 0.37 5.49 0.23
CA PRO A 62 1.43 6.31 -0.36
C PRO A 62 1.32 6.43 -1.89
N PRO A 63 1.87 7.49 -2.50
CA PRO A 63 2.01 7.54 -3.95
C PRO A 63 2.93 6.41 -4.45
N MET A 64 2.82 6.09 -5.74
CA MET A 64 3.83 5.25 -6.39
C MET A 64 5.17 5.99 -6.45
N ALA A 65 6.28 5.27 -6.34
CA ALA A 65 7.58 5.91 -6.51
C ALA A 65 7.71 6.43 -7.96
N ALA A 66 8.05 7.72 -8.09
CA ALA A 66 8.12 8.44 -9.37
C ALA A 66 8.92 7.68 -10.45
N ALA A 67 10.03 7.05 -10.05
CA ALA A 67 10.86 6.26 -10.95
C ALA A 67 10.10 5.16 -11.71
N PHE A 68 9.08 4.51 -11.12
CA PHE A 68 8.28 3.52 -11.84
C PHE A 68 7.26 4.17 -12.77
N VAL A 69 6.65 5.28 -12.34
CA VAL A 69 5.66 6.02 -13.14
C VAL A 69 6.32 6.62 -14.37
N ASP A 70 7.45 7.32 -14.20
CA ASP A 70 8.19 7.97 -15.28
C ASP A 70 8.69 6.95 -16.30
N GLU A 71 9.29 5.86 -15.84
CA GLU A 71 9.78 4.77 -16.69
C GLU A 71 8.66 4.04 -17.43
N ALA A 72 7.50 3.87 -16.81
CA ALA A 72 6.33 3.26 -17.47
C ALA A 72 5.76 4.19 -18.55
N GLN A 73 5.67 5.49 -18.27
CA GLN A 73 5.22 6.48 -19.25
C GLN A 73 6.18 6.58 -20.44
N GLU A 74 7.48 6.64 -20.19
CA GLU A 74 8.51 6.64 -21.24
C GLU A 74 8.41 5.38 -22.09
N TRP A 75 8.37 4.21 -21.45
CA TRP A 75 8.25 2.92 -22.14
C TRP A 75 6.99 2.85 -23.01
N ARG A 76 5.84 3.34 -22.54
CA ARG A 76 4.61 3.40 -23.35
C ARG A 76 4.73 4.39 -24.52
N ARG A 77 5.35 5.56 -24.30
CA ARG A 77 5.59 6.56 -25.35
C ARG A 77 6.52 6.03 -26.45
N SER A 78 7.47 5.17 -26.11
CA SER A 78 8.35 4.50 -27.07
C SER A 78 7.72 3.27 -27.76
N GLY A 79 6.42 3.03 -27.58
CA GLY A 79 5.70 1.90 -28.19
C GLY A 79 5.74 0.60 -27.39
N GLY A 80 6.24 0.62 -26.16
CA GLY A 80 6.43 -0.56 -25.33
C GLY A 80 7.53 -1.49 -25.86
N SER A 81 7.68 -2.64 -25.22
CA SER A 81 8.54 -3.74 -25.67
C SER A 81 7.72 -4.99 -25.81
N VAL A 82 8.10 -5.86 -26.74
CA VAL A 82 7.52 -7.20 -26.85
C VAL A 82 7.68 -7.92 -25.52
N LYS A 83 6.57 -8.47 -25.02
CA LYS A 83 6.56 -9.26 -23.80
C LYS A 83 7.16 -10.64 -24.04
N GLU A 84 7.93 -11.11 -23.07
CA GLU A 84 8.44 -12.48 -23.02
C GLU A 84 7.47 -13.33 -22.20
N ALA A 85 7.42 -14.63 -22.48
CA ALA A 85 6.76 -15.62 -21.65
C ALA A 85 7.47 -15.76 -20.28
N LEU A 86 7.35 -14.73 -19.45
CA LEU A 86 8.05 -14.54 -18.20
C LEU A 86 7.02 -14.24 -17.12
N VAL A 87 7.04 -15.09 -16.10
CA VAL A 87 6.23 -15.00 -14.88
C VAL A 87 7.14 -14.58 -13.74
N LEU A 88 6.76 -13.49 -13.08
CA LEU A 88 7.41 -12.98 -11.88
C LEU A 88 6.64 -13.47 -10.65
N TYR A 89 7.32 -13.63 -9.53
CA TYR A 89 6.65 -13.84 -8.26
C TYR A 89 7.40 -13.20 -7.11
N ASP A 90 6.65 -12.79 -6.09
CA ASP A 90 7.19 -12.35 -4.82
C ASP A 90 7.43 -13.56 -3.89
N PRO A 91 8.68 -13.84 -3.46
CA PRO A 91 8.99 -14.97 -2.59
C PRO A 91 8.88 -14.66 -1.09
N ASP A 92 8.29 -13.53 -0.69
CA ASP A 92 8.23 -13.06 0.70
C ASP A 92 7.56 -14.03 1.70
N SER A 93 6.93 -15.10 1.23
CA SER A 93 6.46 -16.18 2.10
C SER A 93 6.65 -17.57 1.46
N PRO A 94 7.84 -18.20 1.63
CA PRO A 94 8.14 -19.50 1.03
C PRO A 94 7.24 -20.63 1.54
N HIS A 95 6.53 -20.44 2.65
CA HIS A 95 5.58 -21.41 3.19
C HIS A 95 4.17 -21.28 2.60
N MET A 96 3.85 -20.14 1.97
CA MET A 96 2.53 -19.84 1.41
C MET A 96 2.51 -20.04 -0.11
N PHE A 97 3.68 -20.03 -0.74
CA PHE A 97 3.85 -20.22 -2.17
C PHE A 97 4.96 -21.20 -2.50
N ASP A 98 4.57 -22.28 -3.17
CA ASP A 98 5.44 -23.35 -3.65
C ASP A 98 5.49 -23.29 -5.19
N PRO A 99 6.55 -22.68 -5.77
CA PRO A 99 6.67 -22.55 -7.22
C PRO A 99 6.80 -23.91 -7.93
N THR A 100 7.15 -24.99 -7.23
CA THR A 100 7.31 -26.33 -7.83
C THR A 100 5.97 -26.95 -8.26
N ARG A 101 4.86 -26.42 -7.74
CA ARG A 101 3.49 -26.87 -8.07
C ARG A 101 2.91 -26.17 -9.29
N LEU A 102 3.63 -25.21 -9.88
CA LEU A 102 3.23 -24.55 -11.09
C LEU A 102 3.43 -25.45 -12.31
N ARG A 103 2.43 -25.44 -13.20
CA ARG A 103 2.43 -26.17 -14.48
C ARG A 103 2.57 -25.18 -15.61
N LEU A 104 3.76 -24.62 -15.73
CA LEU A 104 4.06 -23.62 -16.75
C LEU A 104 4.27 -24.29 -18.13
N PRO A 105 3.73 -23.72 -19.22
CA PRO A 105 4.03 -24.17 -20.58
C PRO A 105 5.53 -24.15 -20.90
N SER A 106 5.95 -24.98 -21.87
CA SER A 106 7.33 -25.00 -22.34
C SER A 106 7.80 -23.62 -22.81
N GLY A 107 9.02 -23.23 -22.44
CA GLY A 107 9.60 -21.92 -22.77
C GLY A 107 9.20 -20.78 -21.82
N VAL A 108 8.25 -20.99 -20.91
CA VAL A 108 7.88 -20.00 -19.90
C VAL A 108 8.94 -19.99 -18.80
N ARG A 109 9.44 -18.80 -18.48
CA ARG A 109 10.40 -18.58 -17.39
C ARG A 109 9.68 -18.13 -16.12
N LEU A 110 10.11 -18.66 -14.98
CA LEU A 110 9.70 -18.20 -13.66
C LEU A 110 10.88 -17.49 -12.98
N VAL A 111 10.67 -16.28 -12.47
CA VAL A 111 11.70 -15.48 -11.80
C VAL A 111 11.17 -14.90 -10.49
N ALA A 112 11.89 -15.15 -9.40
CA ALA A 112 11.61 -14.56 -8.10
C ALA A 112 12.10 -13.11 -8.05
N LEU A 113 11.39 -12.18 -7.42
CA LEU A 113 11.77 -10.77 -7.33
C LEU A 113 12.80 -10.42 -6.23
N THR A 114 13.49 -11.40 -5.65
CA THR A 114 14.52 -11.14 -4.62
C THR A 114 15.86 -10.71 -5.20
N GLY A 115 16.56 -9.81 -4.49
CA GLY A 115 17.96 -9.47 -4.79
C GLY A 115 18.16 -8.60 -6.03
N TYR A 116 17.09 -8.15 -6.69
CA TYR A 116 17.15 -7.22 -7.80
C TYR A 116 17.13 -5.77 -7.31
N SER A 117 17.99 -4.94 -7.90
CA SER A 117 17.87 -3.49 -7.77
C SER A 117 16.60 -2.98 -8.46
N ARG A 118 16.12 -1.79 -8.06
CA ARG A 118 14.97 -1.12 -8.70
C ARG A 118 15.06 -1.09 -10.23
N ARG A 119 16.23 -0.74 -10.77
CA ARG A 119 16.46 -0.68 -12.23
C ARG A 119 16.28 -2.06 -12.87
N GLN A 120 16.75 -3.12 -12.22
CA GLN A 120 16.58 -4.49 -12.72
C GLN A 120 15.11 -4.94 -12.62
N VAL A 121 14.41 -4.61 -11.54
CA VAL A 121 12.98 -4.89 -11.38
C VAL A 121 12.16 -4.21 -12.49
N ILE A 122 12.41 -2.94 -12.78
CA ILE A 122 11.78 -2.23 -13.91
C ILE A 122 12.08 -2.95 -15.23
N GLY A 123 13.33 -3.39 -15.43
CA GLY A 123 13.72 -4.18 -16.60
C GLY A 123 12.95 -5.51 -16.72
N LEU A 124 12.69 -6.18 -15.60
CA LEU A 124 11.86 -7.38 -15.54
C LEU A 124 10.40 -7.05 -15.87
N TYR A 125 9.82 -6.00 -15.30
CA TYR A 125 8.44 -5.59 -15.58
C TYR A 125 8.20 -5.24 -17.06
N LYS A 126 9.14 -4.53 -17.70
CA LYS A 126 9.06 -4.23 -19.14
C LYS A 126 8.94 -5.51 -20.00
N ARG A 127 9.55 -6.61 -19.56
CA ARG A 127 9.60 -7.90 -20.28
C ARG A 127 8.53 -8.89 -19.86
N ALA A 128 8.11 -8.90 -18.60
CA ALA A 128 7.21 -9.90 -18.05
C ALA A 128 5.77 -9.77 -18.55
N MET A 129 5.07 -10.91 -18.57
CA MET A 129 3.64 -10.99 -18.86
C MET A 129 2.80 -11.09 -17.60
N VAL A 130 3.31 -11.76 -16.55
CA VAL A 130 2.53 -12.06 -15.35
C VAL A 130 3.36 -11.81 -14.10
N ILE A 131 2.71 -11.37 -13.03
CA ILE A 131 3.27 -11.35 -11.68
C ILE A 131 2.30 -12.04 -10.71
N ILE A 132 2.84 -12.89 -9.83
CA ILE A 132 2.09 -13.59 -8.78
C ILE A 132 2.46 -12.99 -7.42
N ASP A 133 1.45 -12.61 -6.65
CA ASP A 133 1.57 -12.24 -5.24
C ASP A 133 0.67 -13.17 -4.40
N SER A 134 1.28 -13.76 -3.37
CA SER A 134 0.74 -14.88 -2.62
C SER A 134 0.53 -14.61 -1.13
N PHE A 135 1.02 -13.50 -0.57
CA PHE A 135 1.09 -13.34 0.89
C PHE A 135 0.62 -12.01 1.46
N LEU A 136 1.32 -10.88 1.30
CA LEU A 136 0.82 -9.59 1.79
C LEU A 136 0.13 -8.83 0.66
N THR A 137 -0.80 -9.55 0.02
CA THR A 137 -1.56 -9.09 -1.13
C THR A 137 -2.20 -7.76 -0.83
N GLY A 138 -1.66 -6.71 -1.43
CA GLY A 138 -2.12 -5.34 -1.31
C GLY A 138 -1.53 -4.46 -0.21
N CYS A 139 -0.58 -4.94 0.58
CA CYS A 139 0.39 -4.05 1.21
C CYS A 139 1.60 -3.80 0.30
N GLU A 140 1.87 -4.73 -0.61
CA GLU A 140 3.06 -4.73 -1.45
C GLU A 140 2.86 -3.90 -2.73
N ARG A 141 3.91 -3.15 -3.08
CA ARG A 141 3.90 -2.25 -4.24
C ARG A 141 4.15 -2.97 -5.55
N ALA A 142 4.74 -4.16 -5.52
CA ALA A 142 5.21 -4.86 -6.71
C ALA A 142 4.11 -5.02 -7.77
N LEU A 143 2.88 -5.34 -7.36
CA LEU A 143 1.75 -5.51 -8.27
C LEU A 143 1.32 -4.20 -8.95
N PHE A 144 1.25 -3.12 -8.16
CA PHE A 144 0.93 -1.79 -8.68
C PHE A 144 2.00 -1.33 -9.66
N GLU A 145 3.28 -1.50 -9.31
CA GLU A 145 4.42 -1.17 -10.16
C GLU A 145 4.39 -1.97 -11.46
N ALA A 146 4.24 -3.30 -11.38
CA ALA A 146 4.24 -4.20 -12.52
C ALA A 146 3.09 -3.89 -13.50
N ALA A 147 1.89 -3.59 -12.98
CA ALA A 147 0.73 -3.26 -13.81
C ALA A 147 0.94 -2.01 -14.67
N LEU A 148 1.78 -1.05 -14.22
CA LEU A 148 2.13 0.12 -15.03
C LEU A 148 2.83 -0.27 -16.34
N PHE A 149 3.49 -1.42 -16.37
CA PHE A 149 4.19 -1.97 -17.53
C PHE A 149 3.38 -3.05 -18.26
N ASP A 150 2.05 -3.08 -18.16
CA ASP A 150 1.20 -4.11 -18.80
C ASP A 150 1.54 -5.55 -18.36
N VAL A 151 2.02 -5.73 -17.12
CA VAL A 151 2.13 -7.06 -16.50
C VAL A 151 0.79 -7.41 -15.86
N VAL A 152 0.28 -8.61 -16.09
CA VAL A 152 -0.98 -9.11 -15.52
C VAL A 152 -0.77 -9.55 -14.07
N PRO A 153 -1.39 -8.88 -13.08
CA PRO A 153 -1.36 -9.30 -11.69
C PRO A 153 -2.24 -10.53 -11.45
N ILE A 154 -1.71 -11.54 -10.74
CA ILE A 154 -2.50 -12.62 -10.13
C ILE A 154 -2.28 -12.55 -8.61
N ILE A 155 -3.37 -12.34 -7.88
CA ILE A 155 -3.33 -12.04 -6.44
C ILE A 155 -4.11 -13.11 -5.68
N GLY A 156 -3.57 -13.60 -4.57
CA GLY A 156 -4.31 -14.44 -3.61
C GLY A 156 -5.52 -13.72 -2.99
N LEU A 157 -6.66 -14.41 -2.86
CA LEU A 157 -7.91 -13.91 -2.25
C LEU A 157 -7.89 -13.96 -0.71
N HIS A 158 -6.99 -13.20 -0.10
CA HIS A 158 -6.85 -13.08 1.35
C HIS A 158 -6.37 -11.69 1.77
N GLY A 159 -6.47 -11.39 3.06
CA GLY A 159 -6.01 -10.11 3.61
C GLY A 159 -6.55 -8.92 2.80
N PRO A 160 -5.69 -7.94 2.45
CA PRO A 160 -6.08 -6.79 1.62
C PRO A 160 -6.48 -7.16 0.19
N GLY A 161 -6.07 -8.33 -0.34
CA GLY A 161 -6.48 -8.82 -1.65
C GLY A 161 -7.98 -9.14 -1.77
N ARG A 162 -8.71 -9.14 -0.64
CA ARG A 162 -10.19 -9.22 -0.62
C ARG A 162 -10.87 -7.86 -0.74
N ASP A 163 -10.14 -6.76 -0.51
CA ASP A 163 -10.70 -5.42 -0.53
C ASP A 163 -10.69 -4.86 -1.95
N VAL A 164 -11.81 -5.04 -2.65
CA VAL A 164 -11.99 -4.59 -4.04
C VAL A 164 -11.87 -3.07 -4.21
N ASP A 165 -12.07 -2.29 -3.14
CA ASP A 165 -11.94 -0.83 -3.19
C ASP A 165 -10.46 -0.42 -3.25
N SER A 166 -9.62 -1.11 -2.47
CA SER A 166 -8.17 -0.88 -2.39
C SER A 166 -7.42 -1.60 -3.52
N PHE A 167 -7.99 -2.72 -3.99
CA PHE A 167 -7.43 -3.61 -5.01
C PHE A 167 -8.50 -3.94 -6.03
N PRO A 168 -8.78 -3.03 -7.01
CA PRO A 168 -9.82 -3.23 -8.01
C PRO A 168 -9.38 -4.24 -9.08
N ILE A 169 -9.14 -5.48 -8.65
CA ILE A 169 -8.77 -6.62 -9.50
C ILE A 169 -10.02 -7.09 -10.23
N PRO A 170 -9.95 -7.30 -11.55
CA PRO A 170 -11.09 -7.76 -12.31
C PRO A 170 -11.57 -9.13 -11.81
N ALA A 171 -12.89 -9.30 -11.76
CA ALA A 171 -13.51 -10.54 -11.34
C ALA A 171 -12.96 -11.73 -12.15
N GLY A 172 -12.59 -12.80 -11.46
CA GLY A 172 -12.03 -14.01 -12.08
C GLY A 172 -10.53 -13.96 -12.35
N TRP A 173 -9.79 -12.92 -11.93
CA TRP A 173 -8.32 -12.90 -11.92
C TRP A 173 -7.70 -13.10 -10.55
N ALA A 174 -8.53 -13.16 -9.52
CA ALA A 174 -8.09 -13.38 -8.15
C ALA A 174 -7.94 -14.88 -7.87
N TRP A 175 -6.77 -15.28 -7.40
CA TRP A 175 -6.41 -16.66 -7.09
C TRP A 175 -7.06 -17.11 -5.77
N ARG A 176 -7.78 -18.24 -5.83
CA ARG A 176 -8.24 -18.94 -4.63
C ARG A 176 -7.02 -19.55 -3.95
N MET A 177 -6.53 -18.91 -2.88
CA MET A 177 -5.28 -19.28 -2.21
C MET A 177 -5.17 -20.80 -1.99
N TRP A 178 -3.98 -21.35 -2.20
CA TRP A 178 -3.65 -22.79 -2.14
C TRP A 178 -4.25 -23.67 -3.25
N ASP A 179 -5.17 -23.15 -4.06
CA ASP A 179 -5.68 -23.86 -5.23
C ASP A 179 -4.73 -23.66 -6.42
N TYR A 180 -3.70 -24.50 -6.52
CA TYR A 180 -2.76 -24.46 -7.63
C TYR A 180 -3.39 -24.88 -8.96
N GLY A 181 -4.50 -25.63 -8.95
CA GLY A 181 -5.25 -25.92 -10.18
C GLY A 181 -5.77 -24.63 -10.79
N HIS A 182 -6.47 -23.84 -9.98
CA HIS A 182 -6.97 -22.53 -10.36
C HIS A 182 -5.85 -21.54 -10.71
N LEU A 183 -4.75 -21.51 -9.94
CA LEU A 183 -3.59 -20.65 -10.29
C LEU A 183 -3.03 -20.98 -11.67
N ASN A 184 -2.88 -22.26 -11.99
CA ASN A 184 -2.37 -22.71 -13.29
C ASN A 184 -3.33 -22.34 -14.44
N GLU A 185 -4.65 -22.40 -14.21
CA GLU A 185 -5.64 -21.92 -15.19
C GLU A 185 -5.51 -20.41 -15.43
N LEU A 186 -5.36 -19.62 -14.35
CA LEU A 186 -5.16 -18.18 -14.46
C LEU A 186 -3.87 -17.84 -15.20
N LEU A 187 -2.78 -18.55 -14.90
CA LEU A 187 -1.49 -18.40 -15.59
C LEU A 187 -1.60 -18.74 -17.07
N HIS A 188 -2.23 -19.87 -17.40
CA HIS A 188 -2.43 -20.26 -18.79
C HIS A 188 -3.23 -19.21 -19.57
N ARG A 189 -4.32 -18.70 -18.97
CA ARG A 189 -5.12 -17.63 -19.57
C ARG A 189 -4.31 -16.33 -19.73
N ALA A 190 -3.55 -15.92 -18.71
CA ALA A 190 -2.71 -14.73 -18.76
C ALA A 190 -1.66 -14.80 -19.87
N LEU A 191 -1.02 -15.97 -20.02
CA LEU A 191 0.05 -16.20 -20.99
C LEU A 191 -0.47 -16.33 -22.43
N THR A 192 -1.67 -16.89 -22.63
CA THR A 192 -2.24 -17.11 -23.97
C THR A 192 -3.12 -15.97 -24.46
N GLN A 193 -3.72 -15.21 -23.55
CA GLN A 193 -4.67 -14.12 -23.84
C GLN A 193 -4.21 -12.80 -23.22
N HIS A 194 -2.90 -12.55 -23.24
CA HIS A 194 -2.27 -11.45 -22.52
C HIS A 194 -2.88 -10.08 -22.81
N ASP A 195 -3.06 -9.71 -24.08
CA ASP A 195 -3.58 -8.38 -24.42
C ASP A 195 -5.02 -8.17 -23.93
N ALA A 196 -5.84 -9.23 -23.97
CA ALA A 196 -7.18 -9.21 -23.41
C ALA A 196 -7.15 -9.11 -21.87
N ALA A 197 -6.21 -9.80 -21.22
CA ALA A 197 -5.99 -9.69 -19.79
C ALA A 197 -5.55 -8.27 -19.40
N VAL A 198 -4.55 -7.69 -20.07
CA VAL A 198 -4.10 -6.31 -19.86
C VAL A 198 -5.24 -5.32 -20.02
N ALA A 199 -6.09 -5.50 -21.05
CA ALA A 199 -7.27 -4.65 -21.24
C ALA A 199 -8.23 -4.72 -20.04
N ALA A 200 -8.43 -5.90 -19.46
CA ALA A 200 -9.25 -6.07 -18.26
C ALA A 200 -8.66 -5.36 -17.04
N PHE A 201 -7.33 -5.24 -16.93
CA PHE A 201 -6.64 -4.56 -15.83
C PHE A 201 -6.52 -3.03 -15.97
N ARG A 202 -7.04 -2.41 -17.03
CA ARG A 202 -7.05 -0.94 -17.20
C ARG A 202 -7.63 -0.17 -15.99
N PRO A 203 -8.73 -0.60 -15.36
CA PRO A 203 -9.24 0.05 -14.14
C PRO A 203 -8.23 0.03 -12.99
N PHE A 204 -7.51 -1.08 -12.83
CA PHE A 204 -6.46 -1.21 -11.82
C PHE A 204 -5.30 -0.25 -12.09
N VAL A 205 -4.82 -0.15 -13.34
CA VAL A 205 -3.78 0.82 -13.73
C VAL A 205 -4.23 2.27 -13.49
N LYS A 206 -5.48 2.60 -13.82
CA LYS A 206 -6.05 3.92 -13.55
C LYS A 206 -6.08 4.23 -12.05
N HIS A 207 -6.47 3.24 -11.23
CA HIS A 207 -6.43 3.35 -9.78
C HIS A 207 -5.00 3.60 -9.28
N THR A 208 -4.02 2.81 -9.74
CA THR A 208 -2.59 2.98 -9.40
C THR A 208 -2.10 4.40 -9.65
N LEU A 209 -2.40 4.96 -10.83
CA LEU A 209 -1.99 6.32 -11.21
C LEU A 209 -2.72 7.41 -10.40
N SER A 210 -3.90 7.10 -9.84
CA SER A 210 -4.65 8.03 -9.00
C SER A 210 -4.20 8.06 -7.53
N LEU A 211 -3.30 7.15 -7.12
CA LEU A 211 -2.86 7.03 -5.73
C LEU A 211 -2.18 8.30 -5.22
N GLU A 212 -1.43 9.03 -6.06
CA GLU A 212 -0.78 10.28 -5.66
C GLU A 212 -1.79 11.39 -5.34
N ALA A 213 -2.73 11.66 -6.25
CA ALA A 213 -3.78 12.64 -6.02
C ALA A 213 -4.65 12.25 -4.80
N SER A 214 -4.95 10.95 -4.66
CA SER A 214 -5.69 10.42 -3.52
C SER A 214 -4.92 10.61 -2.21
N PHE A 215 -3.61 10.36 -2.21
CA PHE A 215 -2.73 10.56 -1.07
C PHE A 215 -2.72 12.03 -0.64
N ILE A 216 -2.50 12.96 -1.59
CA ILE A 216 -2.47 14.40 -1.30
C ILE A 216 -3.82 14.85 -0.72
N GLN A 217 -4.92 14.47 -1.35
CA GLN A 217 -6.25 14.82 -0.87
C GLN A 217 -6.53 14.28 0.54
N GLN A 218 -6.19 13.02 0.79
CA GLN A 218 -6.40 12.40 2.10
C GLN A 218 -5.49 13.06 3.15
N ALA A 219 -4.20 13.24 2.86
CA ALA A 219 -3.29 13.94 3.74
C ALA A 219 -3.78 15.36 4.05
N SER A 220 -4.22 16.13 3.06
CA SER A 220 -4.84 17.44 3.28
C SER A 220 -6.13 17.36 4.10
N ASN A 221 -6.95 16.32 3.97
CA ASN A 221 -8.13 16.18 4.82
C ASN A 221 -7.77 15.87 6.29
N TYR A 222 -6.68 15.13 6.52
CA TYR A 222 -6.22 14.80 7.87
C TYR A 222 -5.38 15.89 8.53
N PHE A 223 -4.68 16.71 7.73
CA PHE A 223 -3.70 17.67 8.24
C PHE A 223 -3.94 19.11 7.79
N GLY A 224 -4.97 19.35 6.96
CA GLY A 224 -5.16 20.60 6.24
C GLY A 224 -5.60 21.75 7.12
N ASP A 225 -6.62 21.57 7.97
CA ASP A 225 -7.11 22.64 8.83
C ASP A 225 -7.83 21.99 10.05
N ASP A 226 -7.45 22.39 11.27
CA ASP A 226 -8.12 22.08 12.55
C ASP A 226 -8.11 20.65 13.13
N VAL A 227 -7.16 19.77 12.78
CA VAL A 227 -6.94 18.55 13.59
C VAL A 227 -6.09 18.89 14.82
N LEU A 228 -6.78 19.25 15.91
CA LEU A 228 -6.23 19.35 17.26
C LEU A 228 -5.86 17.94 17.74
N PHE A 229 -4.58 17.56 17.65
CA PHE A 229 -4.08 16.38 18.37
C PHE A 229 -4.11 16.71 19.87
N VAL A 230 -5.19 16.36 20.56
CA VAL A 230 -5.24 16.39 22.03
C VAL A 230 -4.39 15.23 22.53
N ILE A 231 -3.12 15.50 22.80
CA ILE A 231 -2.28 14.60 23.59
C ILE A 231 -2.68 14.83 25.05
N SER A 232 -3.59 14.01 25.56
CA SER A 232 -3.83 13.93 27.00
C SER A 232 -2.62 13.23 27.62
N ALA A 233 -1.62 14.01 28.04
CA ALA A 233 -0.65 13.51 29.00
C ALA A 233 -1.42 13.20 30.28
N LEU A 234 -1.68 11.92 30.55
CA LEU A 234 -1.96 11.48 31.91
C LEU A 234 -0.70 11.79 32.70
N GLY A 235 -0.69 12.95 33.36
CA GLY A 235 0.26 13.19 34.43
C GLY A 235 0.12 12.01 35.38
N ALA A 236 1.19 11.25 35.54
CA ALA A 236 1.28 10.33 36.67
C ALA A 236 0.82 11.13 37.90
N PRO A 237 -0.09 10.60 38.74
CA PRO A 237 -0.40 11.27 39.99
C PRO A 237 0.93 11.59 40.65
N GLY A 238 1.18 12.88 40.88
CA GLY A 238 2.39 13.29 41.56
C GLY A 238 2.50 12.46 42.82
N ASP A 239 3.67 11.87 43.03
CA ASP A 239 4.05 11.29 44.31
C ASP A 239 4.06 12.44 45.32
N GLY A 240 2.86 12.79 45.79
CA GLY A 240 2.62 13.62 46.93
C GLY A 240 2.92 12.80 48.17
N ASP A 241 3.80 13.36 48.98
CA ASP A 241 4.04 13.08 50.38
C ASP A 241 4.92 11.88 50.72
N GLY A 242 6.19 12.22 50.92
CA GLY A 242 7.16 11.42 51.67
C GLY A 242 8.24 12.31 52.26
N ASP A 243 7.84 13.30 53.07
CA ASP A 243 8.74 13.90 54.07
C ASP A 243 9.45 12.78 54.84
N ALA A 244 10.76 12.64 54.66
CA ALA A 244 11.62 11.92 55.58
C ALA A 244 12.41 12.97 56.37
N PRO A 245 12.35 12.98 57.72
CA PRO A 245 13.20 13.85 58.50
C PRO A 245 14.65 13.40 58.36
N LEU A 246 15.54 14.39 58.24
CA LEU A 246 16.99 14.25 58.25
C LEU A 246 17.50 13.50 59.50
N PRO A 247 18.62 12.81 59.36
CA PRO A 247 19.77 13.04 60.23
C PRO A 247 20.84 13.90 59.53
#